data_AF-A0A2V1HLA2-F1
#
_entry.id   AF-A0A2V1HLA2-F1
#
_cell.length_a   1.000
_cell.length_b   1.000
_cell.length_c   1.000
_cell.angle_alpha   90.00
_cell.angle_beta   90.00
_cell.angle_gamma   90.00
#
_symmetry.space_group_name_H-M   'P 1'
#
loop_
_entity.id
_entity.type
_entity.pdbx_description
1 polymer ?
#
loop_
_entity_poly.entity_id
_entity_poly.type
_entity_poly.pdbx_seq_one_letter_code
_entity_poly.pdbx_strand_id
1 'polypeptide(L)'
;MERAPHDVGVQKLAAGVVARMPWLARGAHIGRVCTALTRAGIDPARWTATSLIEKVTEHEKQAGVNAAHPLRQGNPLAYFVWRIRNAIVPEDTTAVEVAAARAAELAAERAEWARLREAERERMAKVDQAEVQRILEQMRRDFPSRPKVRRRTVGGAS
;
A
#
# COMPACT_ATOMS: atom_id res chain seq x y z
N MET A 1 -2.54 -10.44 41.74
CA MET A 1 -2.85 -9.43 40.72
C MET A 1 -3.48 -10.13 39.54
N GLU A 2 -4.76 -9.91 39.32
CA GLU A 2 -5.52 -10.50 38.22
C GLU A 2 -4.94 -9.98 36.90
N ARG A 3 -4.48 -10.89 36.04
CA ARG A 3 -3.79 -10.51 34.81
C ARG A 3 -4.84 -10.17 33.77
N ALA A 4 -5.23 -8.90 33.70
CA ALA A 4 -6.17 -8.41 32.69
C ALA A 4 -5.67 -8.81 31.29
N PRO A 5 -6.57 -9.31 30.42
CA PRO A 5 -6.21 -9.64 29.04
C PRO A 5 -5.69 -8.39 28.31
N HIS A 6 -4.66 -8.56 27.47
CA HIS A 6 -4.14 -7.47 26.65
C HIS A 6 -5.20 -6.96 25.68
N ASP A 7 -5.15 -5.68 25.32
CA ASP A 7 -5.99 -5.10 24.27
C ASP A 7 -5.90 -5.90 22.96
N VAL A 8 -7.04 -6.04 22.27
CA VAL A 8 -7.14 -6.86 21.05
C VAL A 8 -6.23 -6.35 19.92
N GLY A 9 -6.00 -5.04 19.83
CA GLY A 9 -5.07 -4.45 18.88
C GLY A 9 -3.64 -4.91 19.14
N VAL A 10 -3.21 -4.88 20.41
CA VAL A 10 -1.88 -5.37 20.83
C VAL A 10 -1.74 -6.86 20.54
N GLN A 11 -2.77 -7.66 20.80
CA GLN A 11 -2.76 -9.09 20.51
C GLN A 11 -2.62 -9.38 19.02
N LYS A 12 -3.37 -8.67 18.16
CA LYS A 12 -3.27 -8.78 16.69
C LYS A 12 -1.89 -8.38 16.19
N LEU A 13 -1.35 -7.28 16.69
CA LEU A 13 0.00 -6.84 16.34
C LEU A 13 1.05 -7.89 16.74
N ALA A 14 1.01 -8.36 17.98
CA ALA A 14 1.92 -9.40 18.47
C ALA A 14 1.82 -10.69 17.66
N ALA A 15 0.61 -11.14 17.33
CA ALA A 15 0.39 -12.31 16.48
C ALA A 15 0.98 -12.12 15.08
N GLY A 16 0.78 -10.95 14.47
CA GLY A 16 1.35 -10.62 13.16
C GLY A 16 2.88 -10.58 13.16
N VAL A 17 3.50 -10.12 14.25
CA VAL A 17 4.95 -10.14 14.44
C VAL A 17 5.45 -11.57 14.59
N VAL A 18 4.83 -12.38 15.46
CA VAL A 18 5.20 -13.78 15.68
C VAL A 18 5.03 -14.62 14.40
N ALA A 19 3.99 -14.38 13.60
CA ALA A 19 3.81 -15.07 12.33
C ALA A 19 4.98 -14.85 11.35
N ARG A 20 5.62 -13.67 11.39
CA ARG A 20 6.77 -13.33 10.54
C ARG A 20 8.11 -13.68 11.19
N MET A 21 8.16 -13.68 12.51
CA MET A 21 9.34 -13.99 13.32
C MET A 21 9.01 -15.06 14.37
N PRO A 22 8.76 -16.33 13.98
CA PRO A 22 8.26 -17.37 14.89
C PRO A 22 9.19 -17.66 16.07
N TRP A 23 10.48 -17.38 15.90
CA TRP A 23 11.50 -17.53 16.94
C TRP A 23 11.29 -16.62 18.16
N LEU A 24 10.50 -15.54 18.06
CA LEU A 24 10.18 -14.64 19.18
C LEU A 24 9.30 -15.30 20.26
N ALA A 25 8.48 -16.28 19.87
CA ALA A 25 7.59 -17.01 20.77
C ALA A 25 8.08 -18.44 21.05
N ARG A 26 9.27 -18.82 20.56
CA ARG A 26 9.83 -20.16 20.78
C ARG A 26 10.21 -20.30 22.27
N GLY A 27 9.36 -20.96 23.04
CA GLY A 27 9.50 -21.10 24.50
C GLY A 27 8.89 -19.96 25.32
N ALA A 28 8.12 -19.04 24.71
CA ALA A 28 7.43 -17.96 25.41
C ALA A 28 6.00 -17.77 24.88
N HIS A 29 5.05 -17.58 25.79
CA HIS A 29 3.67 -17.28 25.39
C HIS A 29 3.58 -15.92 24.68
N ILE A 30 2.65 -15.82 23.72
CA ILE A 30 2.38 -14.58 22.96
C ILE A 30 2.13 -13.36 23.87
N GLY A 31 1.55 -13.54 25.06
CA GLY A 31 1.36 -12.47 26.04
C GLY A 31 2.67 -11.80 26.50
N ARG A 32 3.81 -12.51 26.45
CA ARG A 32 5.13 -11.91 26.71
C ARG A 32 5.53 -10.95 25.59
N VAL A 33 5.20 -11.27 24.34
CA VAL A 33 5.38 -10.39 23.18
C VAL A 33 4.44 -9.18 23.28
N CYS A 34 3.18 -9.37 23.64
CA CYS A 34 2.25 -8.25 23.90
C CYS A 34 2.80 -7.29 24.95
N THR A 35 3.23 -7.83 26.11
CA THR A 35 3.81 -7.03 27.20
C THR A 35 5.07 -6.29 26.72
N ALA A 36 5.92 -6.93 25.94
CA ALA A 36 7.15 -6.35 25.41
C ALA A 36 6.87 -5.18 24.45
N LEU A 37 5.91 -5.34 23.54
CA LEU A 37 5.50 -4.27 22.61
C LEU A 37 4.88 -3.08 23.34
N THR A 38 3.99 -3.33 24.32
CA THR A 38 3.42 -2.26 25.14
C THR A 38 4.49 -1.51 25.92
N ARG A 39 5.46 -2.22 26.52
CA ARG A 39 6.59 -1.59 27.24
C ARG A 39 7.61 -0.90 26.32
N ALA A 40 7.57 -1.19 25.03
CA ALA A 40 8.35 -0.47 24.02
C ALA A 40 7.61 0.78 23.53
N GLY A 41 6.40 1.06 24.01
CA GLY A 41 5.60 2.22 23.59
C GLY A 41 4.97 2.06 22.21
N ILE A 42 4.87 0.83 21.69
CA ILE A 42 4.30 0.60 20.36
C ILE A 42 2.78 0.62 20.44
N ASP A 43 2.21 1.62 19.77
CA ASP A 43 0.77 1.76 19.60
C ASP A 43 0.26 0.91 18.42
N PRO A 44 -0.59 -0.11 18.66
CA PRO A 44 -1.15 -0.95 17.61
C PRO A 44 -2.13 -0.20 16.68
N ALA A 45 -2.61 0.99 17.06
CA ALA A 45 -3.41 1.84 16.18
C ALA A 45 -2.54 2.59 15.14
N ARG A 46 -1.24 2.74 15.40
CA ARG A 46 -0.30 3.40 14.48
C ARG A 46 0.56 2.41 13.69
N TRP A 47 0.91 1.28 14.31
CA TRP A 47 1.84 0.32 13.75
C TRP A 47 1.19 -0.99 13.33
N THR A 48 1.51 -1.45 12.11
CA THR A 48 1.27 -2.83 11.69
C THR A 48 2.51 -3.69 11.96
N ALA A 49 2.35 -5.00 12.03
CA ALA A 49 3.49 -5.91 12.19
C ALA A 49 4.52 -5.77 11.06
N THR A 50 4.05 -5.62 9.82
CA THR A 50 4.90 -5.44 8.64
C THR A 50 5.70 -4.15 8.74
N SER A 51 5.02 -3.01 8.92
CA SER A 51 5.68 -1.70 8.97
C SER A 51 6.66 -1.57 10.13
N LEU A 52 6.34 -2.17 11.29
CA LEU A 52 7.23 -2.23 12.43
C LEU A 52 8.54 -2.96 12.09
N ILE A 53 8.43 -4.13 11.47
CA ILE A 53 9.58 -4.95 11.06
C ILE A 53 10.39 -4.25 9.98
N GLU A 54 9.73 -3.66 8.99
CA GLU A 54 10.37 -2.92 7.90
C GLU A 54 11.15 -1.73 8.43
N LYS A 55 10.54 -0.92 9.31
CA LYS A 55 11.21 0.23 9.92
C LYS A 55 12.46 -0.17 10.70
N VAL A 56 12.36 -1.22 11.51
CA VAL A 56 13.52 -1.76 12.25
C VAL A 56 14.61 -2.23 11.30
N THR A 57 14.25 -2.93 10.23
CA THR A 57 15.21 -3.45 9.24
C THR A 57 15.86 -2.32 8.45
N GLU A 58 15.11 -1.29 8.10
CA GLU A 58 15.59 -0.11 7.38
C GLU A 58 16.58 0.69 8.22
N HIS A 59 16.28 0.91 9.50
CA HIS A 59 17.19 1.56 10.43
C HIS A 59 18.53 0.82 10.54
N GLU A 60 18.52 -0.50 10.62
CA GLU A 60 19.77 -1.30 10.68
C GLU A 60 20.59 -1.20 9.41
N LYS A 61 19.94 -1.19 8.24
CA LYS A 61 20.61 -0.97 6.95
C LYS A 61 21.27 0.40 6.92
N GLN A 62 20.57 1.44 7.35
CA GLN A 62 21.09 2.81 7.40
C GLN A 62 22.24 2.97 8.39
N ALA A 63 22.18 2.28 9.52
CA ALA A 63 23.23 2.27 10.53
C ALA A 63 24.44 1.38 10.15
N GLY A 64 24.38 0.65 9.03
CA GLY A 64 25.42 -0.31 8.63
C GLY A 64 25.56 -1.50 9.59
N VAL A 65 24.56 -1.74 10.44
CA VAL A 65 24.58 -2.81 11.44
C VAL A 65 24.14 -4.10 10.77
N ASN A 66 25.04 -5.09 10.75
CA ASN A 66 24.66 -6.44 10.35
C ASN A 66 23.98 -7.13 11.54
N ALA A 67 22.65 -7.16 11.54
CA ALA A 67 21.87 -7.72 12.63
C ALA A 67 22.25 -9.19 12.87
N ALA A 68 22.74 -9.48 14.08
CA ALA A 68 23.09 -10.84 14.46
C ALA A 68 21.86 -11.76 14.36
N HIS A 69 22.06 -12.98 13.86
CA HIS A 69 20.96 -13.92 13.66
C HIS A 69 20.19 -14.14 14.97
N PRO A 70 18.86 -13.95 15.02
CA PRO A 70 18.10 -13.95 16.27
C PRO A 70 18.19 -15.25 17.08
N LEU A 71 18.33 -16.40 16.42
CA LEU A 71 18.52 -17.70 17.08
C LEU A 71 19.87 -17.85 17.80
N ARG A 72 20.84 -16.96 17.55
CA ARG A 72 22.12 -16.94 18.26
C ARG A 72 22.08 -16.07 19.51
N GLN A 73 20.93 -15.47 19.83
CA GLN A 73 20.73 -14.62 20.99
C GLN A 73 20.18 -15.43 22.17
N GLY A 74 20.73 -15.24 23.37
CA GLY A 74 20.21 -15.86 24.59
C GLY A 74 18.79 -15.38 24.95
N ASN A 75 18.42 -14.17 24.53
CA ASN A 75 17.06 -13.64 24.69
C ASN A 75 16.61 -12.88 23.42
N PRO A 76 16.02 -13.59 22.44
CA PRO A 76 15.63 -12.99 21.17
C PRO A 76 14.57 -11.90 21.29
N LEU A 77 13.65 -12.02 22.26
CA LEU A 77 12.62 -11.01 22.50
C LEU A 77 13.20 -9.71 23.05
N ALA A 78 14.13 -9.78 24.01
CA ALA A 78 14.79 -8.59 24.54
C ALA A 78 15.63 -7.90 23.46
N TYR A 79 16.33 -8.67 22.63
CA TYR A 79 17.06 -8.14 21.48
C TYR A 79 16.14 -7.42 20.50
N PHE A 80 14.98 -7.99 20.17
CA PHE A 80 14.01 -7.35 19.29
C PHE A 80 13.43 -6.06 19.88
N VAL A 81 13.12 -6.02 21.18
CA VAL A 81 12.68 -4.78 21.86
C VAL A 81 13.76 -3.71 21.84
N TRP A 82 15.02 -4.10 22.04
CA TRP A 82 16.15 -3.18 21.92
C TRP A 82 16.24 -2.59 20.50
N ARG A 83 16.11 -3.42 19.45
CA ARG A 83 16.08 -2.94 18.06
C ARG A 83 14.95 -1.94 17.81
N ILE A 84 13.75 -2.24 18.30
CA ILE A 84 12.60 -1.34 18.20
C ILE A 84 12.91 0.03 18.82
N ARG A 85 13.46 0.06 20.03
CA ARG A 85 13.76 1.31 20.75
C ARG A 85 14.83 2.18 20.10
N ASN A 86 15.73 1.58 19.31
CA ASN A 86 16.74 2.33 18.57
C ASN A 86 16.22 2.81 17.21
N ALA A 87 15.30 2.04 16.60
CA ALA A 87 14.81 2.32 15.26
C ALA A 87 13.59 3.25 15.19
N ILE A 88 12.78 3.29 16.25
CA ILE A 88 11.51 4.04 16.27
C ILE A 88 11.63 5.28 17.13
N VAL A 89 11.34 6.43 16.51
CA VAL A 89 11.21 7.73 17.18
C VAL A 89 9.76 8.24 17.07
N PRO A 90 9.29 9.09 17.99
CA PRO A 90 7.91 9.58 17.99
C PRO A 90 7.45 10.24 16.67
N GLU A 91 8.39 10.89 15.98
CA GLU A 91 8.19 11.63 14.73
C GLU A 91 8.10 10.75 13.49
N ASP A 92 8.32 9.44 13.62
CA ASP A 92 8.27 8.52 12.49
C ASP A 92 6.88 8.47 11.87
N THR A 93 6.82 8.64 10.54
CA THR A 93 5.61 8.40 9.77
C THR A 93 5.21 6.94 9.90
N THR A 94 3.96 6.73 10.28
CA THR A 94 3.43 5.41 10.63
C THR A 94 2.65 4.80 9.47
N ALA A 95 2.42 3.49 9.53
CA ALA A 95 1.75 2.77 8.46
C ALA A 95 0.34 3.28 8.18
N VAL A 96 -0.38 3.68 9.22
CA VAL A 96 -1.73 4.23 9.09
C VAL A 96 -1.71 5.59 8.40
N GLU A 97 -0.74 6.44 8.73
CA GLU A 97 -0.54 7.73 8.06
C GLU A 97 -0.17 7.55 6.58
N VAL A 98 0.74 6.62 6.27
CA VAL A 98 1.08 6.27 4.87
C VAL A 98 -0.12 5.73 4.11
N ALA A 99 -0.91 4.84 4.72
CA ALA A 99 -2.11 4.28 4.11
C ALA A 99 -3.17 5.37 3.86
N ALA A 100 -3.37 6.28 4.83
CA ALA A 100 -4.29 7.41 4.69
C ALA A 100 -3.86 8.35 3.56
N ALA A 101 -2.56 8.66 3.45
CA ALA A 101 -2.03 9.49 2.37
C ALA A 101 -2.27 8.86 0.99
N ARG A 102 -1.98 7.56 0.84
CA ARG A 102 -2.24 6.81 -0.41
C ARG A 102 -3.74 6.75 -0.74
N ALA A 103 -4.60 6.57 0.26
CA ALA A 103 -6.04 6.57 0.06
C ALA A 103 -6.56 7.95 -0.40
N ALA A 104 -6.00 9.03 0.13
CA ALA A 104 -6.32 10.40 -0.29
C ALA A 104 -5.88 10.66 -1.74
N GLU A 105 -4.68 10.21 -2.13
CA GLU A 105 -4.18 10.33 -3.50
C GLU A 105 -5.09 9.60 -4.50
N LEU A 106 -5.45 8.34 -4.22
CA LEU A 106 -6.39 7.57 -5.05
C LEU A 106 -7.80 8.18 -5.08
N ALA A 107 -8.23 8.85 -4.00
CA ALA A 107 -9.49 9.57 -3.98
C ALA A 107 -9.44 10.82 -4.87
N ALA A 108 -8.33 11.56 -4.84
CA ALA A 108 -8.11 12.73 -5.69
C ALA A 108 -8.08 12.34 -7.17
N GLU A 109 -7.35 11.28 -7.53
CA GLU A 109 -7.29 10.78 -8.91
C GLU A 109 -8.69 10.37 -9.41
N ARG A 110 -9.47 9.65 -8.58
CA ARG A 110 -10.85 9.27 -8.91
C ARG A 110 -11.75 10.50 -9.10
N ALA A 111 -11.57 11.54 -8.29
CA ALA A 111 -12.33 12.78 -8.42
C ALA A 111 -11.97 13.52 -9.72
N GLU A 112 -10.69 13.54 -10.11
CA GLU A 112 -10.24 14.10 -11.40
C GLU A 112 -10.86 13.35 -12.58
N TRP A 113 -10.77 12.02 -12.60
CA TRP A 113 -11.41 11.20 -13.63
C TRP A 113 -12.93 11.38 -13.68
N ALA A 114 -13.59 11.60 -12.54
CA ALA A 114 -15.02 11.92 -12.51
C ALA A 114 -15.32 13.27 -13.16
N ARG A 115 -14.53 14.31 -12.87
CA ARG A 115 -14.65 15.65 -13.48
C ARG A 115 -14.44 15.61 -14.98
N LEU A 116 -13.40 14.92 -15.45
CA LEU A 116 -13.14 14.77 -16.90
C LEU A 116 -14.30 14.06 -17.61
N ARG A 117 -14.84 12.99 -17.00
CA ARG A 117 -16.01 12.29 -17.55
C ARG A 117 -17.27 13.16 -17.55
N GLU A 118 -17.45 14.01 -16.56
CA GLU A 118 -18.55 14.97 -16.53
C GLU A 118 -18.42 16.03 -17.61
N ALA A 119 -17.25 16.65 -17.73
CA ALA A 119 -16.97 17.61 -18.80
C ALA A 119 -17.17 16.98 -20.20
N GLU A 120 -16.77 15.72 -20.37
CA GLU A 120 -16.99 15.00 -21.63
C GLU A 120 -18.48 14.71 -21.87
N ARG A 121 -19.24 14.33 -20.83
CA ARG A 121 -20.70 14.18 -20.93
C ARG A 121 -21.37 15.49 -21.32
N GLU A 122 -20.95 16.61 -20.74
CA GLU A 122 -21.47 17.94 -21.10
C GLU A 122 -21.14 18.32 -22.55
N ARG A 123 -19.92 18.02 -23.01
CA ARG A 123 -19.54 18.21 -24.41
C ARG A 123 -20.42 17.37 -25.34
N MET A 124 -20.60 16.09 -25.04
CA MET A 124 -21.42 15.18 -25.83
C MET A 124 -22.91 15.57 -25.79
N ALA A 125 -23.41 16.11 -24.67
CA ALA A 125 -24.77 16.61 -24.57
C ALA A 125 -25.04 17.84 -25.46
N LYS A 126 -23.99 18.61 -25.79
CA LYS A 126 -24.07 19.75 -26.72
C LYS A 126 -23.98 19.34 -28.20
N VAL A 127 -23.66 18.08 -28.50
CA VAL A 127 -23.61 17.58 -29.88
C VAL A 127 -25.03 17.38 -30.41
N ASP A 128 -25.38 18.05 -31.50
CA ASP A 128 -26.64 17.82 -32.21
C ASP A 128 -26.61 16.44 -32.89
N GLN A 129 -27.24 15.47 -32.23
CA GLN A 129 -27.33 14.10 -32.71
C GLN A 129 -28.05 13.99 -34.05
N ALA A 130 -29.03 14.86 -34.33
CA ALA A 130 -29.77 14.83 -35.59
C ALA A 130 -28.89 15.31 -36.75
N GLU A 131 -28.00 16.28 -36.52
CA GLU A 131 -27.01 16.70 -37.51
C GLU A 131 -25.94 15.63 -37.75
N VAL A 132 -25.41 15.01 -36.70
CA VAL A 132 -24.47 13.89 -36.82
C VAL A 132 -25.08 12.75 -37.64
N GLN A 133 -26.32 12.36 -37.36
CA GLN A 133 -26.99 11.30 -38.13
C GLN A 133 -27.20 11.68 -39.59
N ARG A 134 -27.59 12.94 -39.88
CA ARG A 134 -27.70 13.43 -41.26
C ARG A 134 -26.37 13.35 -42.00
N ILE A 135 -25.26 13.75 -41.37
CA ILE A 135 -23.91 13.65 -41.96
C ILE A 135 -23.54 12.18 -42.22
N LEU A 136 -23.80 11.28 -41.28
CA LEU A 136 -23.51 9.85 -41.44
C LEU A 136 -24.33 9.20 -42.56
N GLU A 137 -25.61 9.54 -42.68
CA GLU A 137 -26.47 9.09 -43.78
C GLU A 137 -26.01 9.62 -45.14
N GLN A 138 -25.54 10.87 -45.18
CA GLN A 138 -24.96 11.46 -46.39
C GLN A 138 -23.67 10.72 -46.77
N MET A 139 -22.76 10.50 -45.81
CA MET A 139 -21.52 9.72 -46.06
C MET A 139 -21.80 8.30 -46.55
N ARG A 140 -22.85 7.64 -46.02
CA ARG A 140 -23.25 6.29 -46.45
C ARG A 140 -23.78 6.27 -47.89
N ARG A 141 -24.44 7.35 -48.33
CA ARG A 141 -24.88 7.53 -49.72
C ARG A 141 -23.71 7.80 -50.66
N ASP A 142 -22.80 8.67 -50.25
CA ASP A 142 -21.67 9.10 -51.06
C ASP A 142 -20.57 8.02 -51.16
N PHE A 143 -20.42 7.20 -50.13
CA PHE A 143 -19.44 6.12 -50.05
C PHE A 143 -20.09 4.77 -49.69
N PRO A 144 -20.83 4.14 -50.62
CA PRO A 144 -21.58 2.90 -50.35
C PRO A 144 -20.68 1.67 -50.10
N SER A 145 -19.39 1.74 -50.45
CA SER A 145 -18.40 0.71 -50.14
C SER A 145 -17.34 1.23 -49.18
N ARG A 146 -17.05 0.45 -48.14
CA ARG A 146 -16.06 0.78 -47.10
C ARG A 146 -14.71 1.07 -47.76
N PRO A 147 -14.14 2.29 -47.63
CA PRO A 147 -12.86 2.60 -48.25
C PRO A 147 -11.80 1.66 -47.70
N LYS A 148 -11.16 0.86 -48.57
CA LYS A 148 -10.05 -0.01 -48.18
C LYS A 148 -8.91 0.89 -47.73
N VAL A 149 -8.63 0.88 -46.42
CA VAL A 149 -7.42 1.49 -45.86
C VAL A 149 -6.24 0.78 -46.50
N ARG A 150 -5.62 1.40 -47.51
CA ARG A 150 -4.42 0.88 -48.16
C ARG A 150 -3.30 1.06 -47.13
N ARG A 151 -3.01 0.01 -46.35
CA ARG A 151 -1.78 -0.03 -45.56
C ARG A 151 -0.64 0.20 -46.54
N ARG A 152 0.02 1.35 -46.42
CA ARG A 152 1.25 1.63 -47.16
C ARG A 152 2.27 0.66 -46.60
N THR A 153 2.46 -0.47 -47.26
CA THR A 153 3.62 -1.33 -47.04
C THR A 153 4.81 -0.48 -47.41
N VAL A 154 5.47 0.09 -46.41
CA VAL A 154 6.82 0.64 -46.56
C VAL A 154 7.70 -0.58 -46.79
N GLY A 155 7.83 -0.95 -48.06
CA GLY A 155 8.55 -2.12 -48.52
C GLY A 155 9.48 -1.71 -49.63
N GLY A 156 10.74 -1.46 -49.26
CA GLY A 156 11.88 -2.04 -49.96
C GLY A 156 12.77 -1.09 -50.78
N ALA A 157 14.04 -1.51 -50.83
CA ALA A 157 15.17 -1.12 -51.68
C ALA A 157 15.90 0.16 -51.23
N SER A 158 17.23 0.18 -51.10
CA SER A 158 18.30 -0.80 -51.33
C SER A 158 19.56 -0.28 -50.64
#